data_AF-A0A7W1QZS6-F1
#
_entry.id   AF-A0A7W1QZS6-F1
#
_cell.length_a   1.000
_cell.length_b   1.000
_cell.length_c   1.000
_cell.angle_alpha   90.00
_cell.angle_beta   90.00
_cell.angle_gamma   90.00
#
_symmetry.space_group_name_H-M   'P 1'
#
loop_
_entity.id
_entity.type
_entity.pdbx_description
1 polymer ?
#
loop_
_entity_poly.entity_id
_entity_poly.type
_entity_poly.pdbx_seq_one_letter_code
_entity_poly.pdbx_strand_id
1 'polypeptide(L)'
;MTNVKWRFGILTAIIVALFGLYPQFAVWHERGANWNGTFASNDLDEPAYAAYLQALIDGRPRKNDPYSGRDEALDNPQPESIFSIQFIAPYTAAIPARFLGLNASQMFIALSAIASFLTALALFWLLVLITKDNSFAAVGTL
;
A
#
# COMPACT_ATOMS: atom_id res chain seq x y z
N MET A 1 -14.56 -24.31 -20.26
CA MET A 1 -14.41 -23.03 -19.55
C MET A 1 -14.44 -23.31 -18.05
N THR A 2 -13.41 -22.92 -17.31
CA THR A 2 -13.38 -23.01 -15.84
C THR A 2 -14.41 -22.03 -15.26
N ASN A 3 -15.34 -22.50 -14.44
CA ASN A 3 -16.31 -21.63 -13.77
C ASN A 3 -15.69 -21.13 -12.46
N VAL A 4 -15.19 -19.88 -12.48
CA VAL A 4 -14.59 -19.22 -11.32
C VAL A 4 -15.71 -18.74 -10.39
N LYS A 5 -15.79 -19.33 -9.20
CA LYS A 5 -16.73 -18.94 -8.14
C LYS A 5 -16.11 -17.82 -7.30
N TRP A 6 -16.22 -16.59 -7.81
CA TRP A 6 -15.63 -15.38 -7.18
C TRP A 6 -16.00 -15.15 -5.72
N ARG A 7 -17.13 -15.67 -5.24
CA ARG A 7 -17.48 -15.62 -3.81
C ARG A 7 -16.40 -16.21 -2.90
N PHE A 8 -15.70 -17.26 -3.35
CA PHE A 8 -14.60 -17.86 -2.59
C PHE A 8 -13.37 -16.95 -2.62
N GLY A 9 -13.00 -16.43 -3.80
CA GLY A 9 -11.89 -15.49 -3.94
C GLY A 9 -12.08 -14.22 -3.10
N ILE A 10 -13.28 -13.61 -3.14
CA ILE A 10 -13.60 -12.41 -2.36
C ILE A 10 -13.52 -12.70 -0.85
N LEU A 11 -14.11 -13.81 -0.39
CA LEU A 11 -14.05 -14.17 1.03
C LEU A 11 -12.61 -14.38 1.50
N THR A 12 -11.82 -15.14 0.75
CA THR A 12 -10.41 -15.36 1.06
C THR A 12 -9.62 -14.05 1.04
N ALA A 13 -9.86 -13.19 0.04
CA ALA A 13 -9.17 -11.90 -0.04
C ALA A 13 -9.51 -10.96 1.13
N ILE A 14 -10.75 -10.97 1.62
CA ILE A 14 -11.12 -10.25 2.85
C ILE A 14 -10.33 -10.78 4.05
N ILE A 15 -10.25 -12.10 4.23
CA ILE A 15 -9.52 -12.73 5.33
C ILE A 15 -8.03 -12.34 5.28
N VAL A 16 -7.40 -12.47 4.11
CA VAL A 16 -5.98 -12.10 3.92
C VAL A 16 -5.76 -10.60 4.13
N ALA A 17 -6.70 -9.73 3.72
CA ALA A 17 -6.61 -8.30 3.99
C ALA A 17 -6.67 -7.97 5.49
N LEU A 18 -7.52 -8.68 6.25
CA LEU A 18 -7.57 -8.55 7.70
C LEU A 18 -6.25 -9.02 8.36
N PHE A 19 -5.64 -10.09 7.83
CA PHE A 19 -4.31 -10.53 8.29
C PHE A 19 -3.21 -9.53 7.90
N GLY A 20 -3.27 -8.94 6.72
CA GLY A 20 -2.35 -7.88 6.29
C GLY A 20 -2.42 -6.63 7.16
N LEU A 21 -3.60 -6.35 7.74
CA LEU A 21 -3.80 -5.26 8.70
C LEU A 21 -3.40 -5.62 10.14
N TYR A 22 -2.98 -6.86 10.41
CA TYR A 22 -2.59 -7.28 11.76
C TYR A 22 -1.55 -6.37 12.43
N PRO A 23 -0.44 -5.96 11.78
CA PRO A 23 0.51 -5.03 12.39
C PRO A 23 -0.14 -3.71 12.79
N GLN A 24 -1.09 -3.21 11.99
CA GLN A 24 -1.82 -1.99 12.31
C GLN A 24 -2.76 -2.18 13.50
N PHE A 25 -3.46 -3.31 13.59
CA PHE A 25 -4.28 -3.65 14.75
C PHE A 25 -3.43 -3.73 16.03
N ALA A 26 -2.23 -4.31 15.95
CA ALA A 26 -1.29 -4.36 17.07
C ALA A 26 -0.87 -2.95 17.51
N VAL A 27 -0.49 -2.07 16.58
CA VAL A 27 -0.14 -0.67 16.90
C VAL A 27 -1.31 0.07 17.55
N TRP A 28 -2.53 -0.09 17.04
CA TRP A 28 -3.71 0.51 17.67
C TRP A 28 -3.96 -0.02 19.07
N HIS A 29 -3.77 -1.32 19.29
CA HIS A 29 -3.92 -1.93 20.60
C HIS A 29 -2.87 -1.43 21.61
N GLU A 30 -1.59 -1.44 21.23
CA GLU A 30 -0.47 -1.03 22.08
C GLU A 30 -0.48 0.47 22.40
N ARG A 31 -0.82 1.31 21.42
CA ARG A 31 -0.86 2.77 21.62
C ARG A 31 -2.16 3.23 22.28
N GLY A 32 -3.27 2.52 22.04
CA GLY A 32 -4.58 2.85 22.59
C GLY A 32 -4.96 4.32 22.35
N ALA A 33 -5.34 5.02 23.42
CA ALA A 33 -5.69 6.44 23.37
C ALA A 33 -4.53 7.37 22.95
N ASN A 34 -3.28 6.89 22.98
CA ASN A 34 -2.10 7.67 22.58
C ASN A 34 -1.74 7.48 21.10
N TRP A 35 -2.57 6.80 20.32
CA TRP A 35 -2.34 6.66 18.88
C TRP A 35 -2.57 8.00 18.16
N ASN A 36 -1.50 8.54 17.58
CA ASN A 36 -1.49 9.85 16.92
C ASN A 36 -1.55 9.75 15.38
N GLY A 37 -2.28 8.76 14.84
CA GLY A 37 -2.47 8.64 13.39
C GLY A 37 -1.33 7.98 12.61
N THR A 38 -0.34 7.39 13.29
CA THR A 38 0.80 6.71 12.63
C THR A 38 0.40 5.35 12.05
N PHE A 39 1.06 4.94 10.97
CA PHE A 39 0.94 3.60 10.41
C PHE A 39 1.93 2.63 11.09
N ALA A 40 1.63 1.33 11.05
CA ALA A 40 2.55 0.29 11.51
C ALA A 40 3.68 0.12 10.51
N SER A 41 4.91 0.36 10.96
CA SER A 41 6.10 0.20 10.14
C SER A 41 6.80 -1.13 10.44
N ASN A 42 7.08 -1.90 9.39
CA ASN A 42 7.72 -3.22 9.45
C ASN A 42 9.19 -3.18 9.00
N ASP A 43 9.58 -2.19 8.21
CA ASP A 43 10.95 -2.02 7.71
C ASP A 43 11.45 -0.58 7.91
N LEU A 44 12.78 -0.41 7.94
CA LEU A 44 13.46 0.84 8.25
C LEU A 44 13.27 1.92 7.18
N ASP A 45 12.95 1.55 5.95
CA ASP A 45 12.81 2.46 4.82
C ASP A 45 11.37 2.99 4.61
N GLU A 46 10.37 2.36 5.21
CA GLU A 46 8.97 2.78 5.07
C GLU A 46 8.69 4.22 5.54
N PRO A 47 9.29 4.74 6.64
CA PRO A 47 9.15 6.15 6.99
C PRO A 47 9.70 7.10 5.90
N ALA A 48 10.74 6.68 5.17
CA ALA A 48 11.29 7.44 4.05
C ALA A 48 10.27 7.52 2.90
N TYR A 49 9.67 6.38 2.55
CA TYR A 49 8.64 6.31 1.52
C TYR A 49 7.39 7.08 1.90
N ALA A 50 6.98 7.03 3.18
CA ALA A 50 5.85 7.81 3.68
C ALA A 50 6.12 9.31 3.60
N ALA A 51 7.33 9.76 3.96
CA ALA A 51 7.71 11.16 3.85
C ALA A 51 7.74 11.63 2.38
N TYR A 52 8.30 10.83 1.47
CA TYR A 52 8.28 11.10 0.04
C TYR A 52 6.86 11.13 -0.52
N LEU A 53 6.01 10.17 -0.14
CA LEU A 53 4.61 10.13 -0.54
C LEU A 53 3.85 11.38 -0.05
N GLN A 54 4.07 11.80 1.20
CA GLN A 54 3.47 13.01 1.74
C GLN A 54 3.87 14.24 0.92
N ALA A 55 5.16 14.38 0.58
CA ALA A 55 5.64 15.47 -0.27
C ALA A 55 4.92 15.52 -1.62
N LEU A 56 4.68 14.37 -2.25
CA LEU A 56 3.92 14.29 -3.51
C LEU A 56 2.43 14.65 -3.31
N ILE A 57 1.81 14.21 -2.22
CA ILE A 57 0.42 14.58 -1.85
C ILE A 57 0.31 16.10 -1.70
N ASP A 58 1.29 16.73 -1.05
CA ASP A 58 1.38 18.17 -0.85
C ASP A 58 1.65 18.94 -2.16
N GLY A 59 1.96 18.21 -3.25
CA GLY A 59 2.19 18.78 -4.57
C GLY A 59 3.62 19.20 -4.84
N ARG A 60 4.59 18.74 -4.03
CA ARG A 60 6.01 18.97 -4.28
C ARG A 60 6.46 18.23 -5.55
N PRO A 61 7.51 18.72 -6.24
CA PRO A 61 8.02 18.10 -7.47
C PRO A 61 8.43 16.64 -7.26
N ARG A 62 8.50 15.87 -8.36
CA ARG A 62 8.93 14.46 -8.31
C ARG A 62 10.32 14.29 -7.71
N LYS A 63 11.29 15.12 -8.09
CA LYS A 63 12.66 15.04 -7.58
C LYS A 63 12.84 15.77 -6.25
N ASN A 64 11.82 15.73 -5.39
CA ASN A 64 11.97 16.18 -4.01
C ASN A 64 12.80 15.17 -3.20
N ASP A 65 13.50 15.69 -2.21
CA ASP A 65 14.16 14.88 -1.18
C ASP A 65 13.50 15.19 0.18
N PRO A 66 12.77 14.23 0.78
CA PRO A 66 12.06 14.43 2.02
C PRO A 66 13.00 14.67 3.22
N TYR A 67 14.25 14.22 3.17
CA TYR A 67 15.19 14.34 4.29
C TYR A 67 15.98 15.64 4.30
N SER A 68 16.32 16.15 3.12
CA SER A 68 17.01 17.44 3.00
C SER A 68 16.06 18.61 2.78
N GLY A 69 14.79 18.35 2.48
CA GLY A 69 13.81 19.37 2.15
C GLY A 69 14.04 20.05 0.80
N ARG A 70 14.96 19.52 -0.02
CA ARG A 70 15.28 20.08 -1.35
C ARG A 70 14.21 19.72 -2.36
N ASP A 71 13.71 20.72 -3.08
CA ASP A 71 12.81 20.56 -4.22
C ASP A 71 13.52 20.90 -5.53
N GLU A 72 13.06 20.27 -6.61
CA GLU A 72 13.47 20.65 -7.97
C GLU A 72 12.86 22.00 -8.34
N ALA A 73 13.73 22.94 -8.72
CA ALA A 73 13.35 24.25 -9.25
C ALA A 73 14.14 24.55 -10.53
N LEU A 74 13.67 25.50 -11.34
CA LEU A 74 14.30 25.86 -12.62
C LEU A 74 15.74 26.38 -12.44
N ASP A 75 16.00 27.08 -11.36
CA ASP A 75 17.29 27.64 -10.95
C ASP A 75 18.14 26.66 -10.12
N ASN A 76 17.54 25.57 -9.63
CA ASN A 76 18.18 24.55 -8.81
C ASN A 76 17.68 23.13 -9.16
N PRO A 77 18.09 22.60 -10.34
CA PRO A 77 17.68 21.27 -10.75
C PRO A 77 18.24 20.21 -9.81
N GLN A 78 17.38 19.32 -9.32
CA GLN A 78 17.83 18.19 -8.49
C GLN A 78 18.17 16.97 -9.38
N PRO A 79 19.22 16.21 -9.03
CA PRO A 79 19.46 14.90 -9.63
C PRO A 79 18.37 13.91 -9.23
N GLU A 80 18.28 12.78 -9.94
CA GLU A 80 17.43 11.67 -9.51
C GLU A 80 17.88 11.14 -8.14
N SER A 81 16.91 10.87 -7.28
CA SER A 81 17.10 10.14 -6.02
C SER A 81 16.49 8.74 -6.12
N ILE A 82 16.83 7.86 -5.18
CA ILE A 82 16.20 6.54 -5.06
C ILE A 82 14.67 6.61 -4.89
N PHE A 83 14.16 7.73 -4.37
CA PHE A 83 12.73 7.97 -4.20
C PHE A 83 12.09 8.45 -5.51
N SER A 84 12.77 9.32 -6.28
CA SER A 84 12.23 9.88 -7.52
C SER A 84 12.21 8.89 -8.68
N ILE A 85 13.10 7.88 -8.66
CA ILE A 85 13.13 6.80 -9.67
C ILE A 85 11.88 5.91 -9.58
N GLN A 86 11.33 5.74 -8.37
CA GLN A 86 10.08 5.01 -8.16
C GLN A 86 8.90 5.88 -8.59
N PHE A 87 8.74 6.21 -9.86
CA PHE A 87 7.69 7.16 -10.27
C PHE A 87 6.28 6.58 -10.17
N ILE A 88 6.04 5.38 -10.69
CA ILE A 88 4.69 4.86 -10.89
C ILE A 88 3.98 4.60 -9.55
N ALA A 89 4.57 3.78 -8.68
CA ALA A 89 3.93 3.36 -7.42
C ALA A 89 3.49 4.53 -6.51
N PRO A 90 4.36 5.47 -6.13
CA PRO A 90 3.96 6.56 -5.24
C PRO A 90 3.03 7.56 -5.91
N TYR A 91 3.08 7.79 -7.23
CA TYR A 91 2.06 8.63 -7.89
C TYR A 91 0.69 7.95 -7.95
N THR A 92 0.65 6.63 -8.14
CA THR A 92 -0.62 5.89 -8.08
C THR A 92 -1.28 5.95 -6.69
N ALA A 93 -0.49 6.18 -5.64
CA ALA A 93 -1.00 6.41 -4.29
C ALA A 93 -1.26 7.90 -3.98
N ALA A 94 -0.37 8.80 -4.39
CA ALA A 94 -0.41 10.22 -4.04
C ALA A 94 -1.62 10.93 -4.66
N ILE A 95 -1.92 10.63 -5.93
CA ILE A 95 -3.04 11.26 -6.65
C ILE A 95 -4.38 11.00 -5.94
N PRO A 96 -4.80 9.74 -5.70
CA PRO A 96 -6.05 9.49 -4.99
C PRO A 96 -6.00 9.99 -3.54
N ALA A 97 -4.87 9.85 -2.83
CA ALA A 97 -4.73 10.38 -1.48
C ALA A 97 -5.01 11.88 -1.42
N ARG A 98 -4.44 12.66 -2.36
CA ARG A 98 -4.68 14.09 -2.47
C ARG A 98 -6.14 14.42 -2.76
N PHE A 99 -6.79 13.69 -3.68
CA PHE A 99 -8.20 13.90 -3.98
C PHE A 99 -9.12 13.59 -2.79
N LEU A 100 -8.76 12.60 -1.97
CA LEU A 100 -9.53 12.15 -0.81
C LEU A 100 -9.15 12.91 0.48
N GLY A 101 -8.16 13.81 0.44
CA GLY A 101 -7.67 14.52 1.62
C GLY A 101 -6.96 13.62 2.64
N LEU A 102 -6.40 12.50 2.19
CA LEU A 102 -5.67 11.56 3.03
C LEU A 102 -4.19 11.96 3.15
N ASN A 103 -3.62 11.78 4.33
CA ASN A 103 -2.18 11.89 4.53
C ASN A 103 -1.47 10.55 4.20
N ALA A 104 -0.14 10.58 4.14
CA ALA A 104 0.65 9.40 3.82
C ALA A 104 0.42 8.22 4.80
N SER A 105 0.28 8.48 6.10
CA SER A 105 0.05 7.40 7.08
C SER A 105 -1.29 6.69 6.83
N GLN A 106 -2.35 7.44 6.58
CA GLN A 106 -3.66 6.88 6.21
C GLN A 106 -3.58 6.09 4.89
N MET A 107 -2.83 6.61 3.92
CA MET A 107 -2.65 5.93 2.64
C MET A 107 -1.86 4.62 2.80
N PHE A 108 -0.81 4.58 3.63
CA PHE A 108 -0.06 3.36 3.90
C PHE A 108 -0.94 2.28 4.55
N ILE A 109 -1.78 2.64 5.53
CA ILE A 109 -2.75 1.72 6.13
C ILE A 109 -3.72 1.16 5.07
N ALA A 110 -4.24 2.03 4.21
CA ALA A 110 -5.13 1.62 3.13
C ALA A 110 -4.42 0.72 2.11
N LEU A 111 -3.18 1.06 1.74
CA LEU A 111 -2.37 0.27 0.81
C LEU A 111 -2.08 -1.12 1.35
N SER A 112 -1.81 -1.29 2.65
CA SER A 112 -1.66 -2.62 3.25
C SER A 112 -2.90 -3.49 3.02
N ALA A 113 -4.10 -2.96 3.30
CA ALA A 113 -5.35 -3.69 3.09
C ALA A 113 -5.59 -4.00 1.60
N ILE A 114 -5.43 -3.01 0.72
CA ILE A 114 -5.66 -3.13 -0.72
C ILE A 114 -4.68 -4.12 -1.34
N ALA A 115 -3.39 -4.03 -1.02
CA ALA A 115 -2.35 -4.90 -1.56
C ALA A 115 -2.57 -6.36 -1.14
N SER A 116 -2.86 -6.61 0.14
CA SER A 116 -3.21 -7.95 0.62
C SER A 116 -4.45 -8.51 -0.06
N PHE A 117 -5.51 -7.70 -0.21
CA PHE A 117 -6.74 -8.11 -0.88
C PHE A 117 -6.51 -8.48 -2.36
N LEU A 118 -5.85 -7.60 -3.12
CA LEU A 118 -5.59 -7.80 -4.54
C LEU A 118 -4.64 -8.97 -4.78
N THR A 119 -3.63 -9.14 -3.92
CA THR A 119 -2.71 -10.29 -3.98
C THR A 119 -3.46 -11.60 -3.77
N ALA A 120 -4.33 -11.68 -2.75
CA ALA A 120 -5.14 -12.86 -2.52
C ALA A 120 -6.09 -13.15 -3.68
N LEU A 121 -6.74 -12.13 -4.27
CA LEU A 121 -7.57 -12.34 -5.46
C LEU A 121 -6.76 -12.88 -6.65
N ALA A 122 -5.56 -12.35 -6.88
CA ALA A 122 -4.69 -12.79 -7.96
C ALA A 122 -4.23 -14.24 -7.76
N LEU A 123 -3.84 -14.61 -6.54
CA LEU A 123 -3.44 -15.97 -6.19
C LEU A 123 -4.60 -16.95 -6.29
N PHE A 124 -5.79 -16.60 -5.77
CA PHE A 124 -6.98 -17.42 -5.92
C PHE A 124 -7.29 -17.67 -7.40
N TRP A 125 -7.28 -16.63 -8.22
CA TRP A 125 -7.55 -16.75 -9.64
C TRP A 125 -6.53 -17.67 -10.33
N LEU A 126 -5.24 -17.48 -10.05
CA LEU A 126 -4.16 -18.33 -10.56
C LEU A 126 -4.37 -19.80 -10.17
N LEU A 127 -4.69 -20.07 -8.89
CA LEU A 127 -4.91 -21.42 -8.40
C LEU A 127 -6.14 -22.06 -9.02
N VAL A 128 -7.22 -21.32 -9.25
CA VAL A 128 -8.40 -21.85 -9.98
C VAL A 128 -8.04 -22.20 -11.42
N LEU A 129 -7.20 -21.41 -12.09
CA LEU A 129 -6.76 -21.70 -13.46
C LEU A 129 -5.94 -22.99 -13.54
N ILE A 130 -5.07 -23.23 -12.57
CA ILE A 130 -4.19 -24.42 -12.53
C ILE A 130 -4.97 -25.67 -12.09
N THR A 131 -5.70 -25.57 -10.98
CA THR A 131 -6.29 -26.73 -10.29
C THR A 131 -7.71 -27.05 -10.78
N LYS A 132 -8.39 -26.06 -11.36
CA LYS A 132 -9.81 -26.11 -11.75
C LYS A 132 -10.76 -26.39 -10.57
N ASP A 133 -10.27 -26.28 -9.33
CA ASP A 133 -11.03 -26.48 -8.10
C ASP A 133 -11.05 -25.18 -7.29
N ASN A 134 -12.26 -24.65 -7.08
CA ASN A 134 -12.45 -23.39 -6.37
C ASN A 134 -12.23 -23.51 -4.86
N SER A 135 -12.55 -24.65 -4.26
CA SER A 135 -12.37 -24.89 -2.83
C SER A 135 -10.88 -25.06 -2.52
N PHE A 136 -10.18 -25.84 -3.33
CA PHE A 136 -8.74 -26.01 -3.21
C PHE A 136 -8.00 -24.68 -3.41
N ALA A 137 -8.37 -23.90 -4.43
CA ALA A 137 -7.80 -22.58 -4.66
C ALA A 137 -8.05 -21.60 -3.49
N ALA A 138 -9.24 -21.63 -2.87
CA ALA A 138 -9.57 -20.79 -1.74
C ALA A 138 -8.70 -21.12 -0.51
N VAL A 139 -8.53 -22.42 -0.20
CA VAL A 139 -7.68 -22.88 0.90
C VAL A 139 -6.22 -22.59 0.61
N GLY A 140 -5.74 -22.81 -0.62
CA GLY A 140 -4.34 -22.56 -0.99
C GLY A 140 -3.95 -21.08 -1.07
N THR A 141 -4.92 -20.17 -1.04
CA THR A 141 -4.67 -18.72 -1.00
C THR A 141 -4.62 -18.16 0.43
N LEU A 142 -5.26 -18.85 1.38
CA LEU A 142 -5.22 -18.52 2.81
C LEU A 142 -3.89 -18.95 3.43
#